data_AF-A0A1Z5KBG3-F1
#
_entry.id   AF-A0A1Z5KBG3-F1
#
_cell.length_a   1.000
_cell.length_b   1.000
_cell.length_c   1.000
_cell.angle_alpha   90.00
_cell.angle_beta   90.00
_cell.angle_gamma   90.00
#
_symmetry.space_group_name_H-M   'P 1'
#
loop_
_entity.id
_entity.type
_entity.pdbx_description
1 polymer ?
#
loop_
_entity_poly.entity_id
_entity_poly.type
_entity_poly.pdbx_seq_one_letter_code
_entity_poly.pdbx_strand_id
1 'polypeptide(L)'
;MIRMFLFGAVWLSCCAGLQLHFTRRELGVLSVSSVPPSLFSKQPTSVPFPLQYLPIGNCWALKVSIADNLMNGFTFLAIVDTGSPFLTTPARSLQLTDSTRFPSSYEQYGEPSGKMEWRNANYVTLIAEQNVLFEQRHIVLGVPSNEVVKETGGIFAGLIWKDDNRPSFLQQLGFIAMHIDFGNNHLTLSRQPLLSRNDPASCTLYNLRPFGPDLYHYAVLCDVVELQFIDKDDDTLVQTLSLDRNNVKRPIVAVLDTGLTGCILSDSFQRVNGFPLPGRILGACVSIHSINGEQIRLTSCDQHWRLSSFRLPWFYDDDDHPHIIAMGNTFWQNTKSLTIDPSIGRFKVEV
;
A
#
# COMPACT_ATOMS: atom_id res chain seq x y z
N MET A 1 21.89 -19.36 37.06
CA MET A 1 20.43 -19.10 36.98
C MET A 1 20.19 -18.44 35.62
N ILE A 2 19.95 -19.27 34.61
CA ILE A 2 19.94 -18.93 33.18
C ILE A 2 18.49 -18.63 32.79
N ARG A 3 18.21 -17.43 32.26
CA ARG A 3 16.93 -17.12 31.59
C ARG A 3 17.13 -17.28 30.09
N MET A 4 16.60 -18.39 29.56
CA MET A 4 16.35 -18.60 28.12
C MET A 4 15.29 -17.59 27.66
N PHE A 5 15.64 -16.74 26.70
CA PHE A 5 14.67 -16.11 25.80
C PHE A 5 14.65 -16.94 24.52
N LEU A 6 13.62 -17.78 24.39
CA LEU A 6 13.23 -18.40 23.11
C LEU A 6 12.04 -17.59 22.58
N PHE A 7 12.29 -16.75 21.58
CA PHE A 7 11.34 -16.45 20.51
C PHE A 7 12.16 -16.13 19.27
N GLY A 8 12.80 -17.17 18.73
CA GLY A 8 13.25 -17.17 17.34
C GLY A 8 12.02 -17.44 16.48
N ALA A 9 11.50 -16.40 15.82
CA ALA A 9 10.52 -16.60 14.76
C ALA A 9 11.22 -17.29 13.60
N VAL A 10 10.84 -18.56 13.40
CA VAL A 10 11.29 -19.42 12.31
C VAL A 10 10.88 -18.79 10.99
N TRP A 11 11.89 -18.22 10.33
CA TRP A 11 11.87 -17.81 8.93
C TRP A 11 11.99 -19.05 8.05
N LEU A 12 10.87 -19.60 7.59
CA LEU A 12 10.88 -20.59 6.52
C LEU A 12 11.01 -19.87 5.18
N SER A 13 12.26 -19.83 4.72
CA SER A 13 12.67 -19.55 3.35
C SER A 13 11.83 -20.36 2.36
N CYS A 14 10.98 -19.69 1.58
CA CYS A 14 10.51 -20.20 0.29
C CYS A 14 11.32 -19.54 -0.83
N CYS A 15 12.61 -19.85 -0.84
CA CYS A 15 13.45 -19.79 -2.03
C CYS A 15 14.09 -21.18 -2.22
N ALA A 16 13.25 -22.17 -2.47
CA ALA A 16 13.66 -23.44 -3.06
C ALA A 16 13.17 -23.47 -4.51
N GLY A 17 14.08 -23.77 -5.43
CA GLY A 17 14.00 -23.41 -6.83
C GLY A 17 12.82 -24.00 -7.60
N LEU A 18 12.17 -23.15 -8.38
CA LEU A 18 11.54 -23.54 -9.63
C LEU A 18 12.50 -23.13 -10.76
N GLN A 19 13.33 -24.07 -11.19
CA GLN A 19 14.05 -23.97 -12.45
C GLN A 19 13.03 -24.14 -13.58
N LEU A 20 12.42 -23.04 -14.02
CA LEU A 20 11.61 -23.04 -15.25
C LEU A 20 12.57 -23.11 -16.44
N HIS A 21 12.70 -24.31 -17.02
CA HIS A 21 13.27 -24.48 -18.35
C HIS A 21 12.37 -23.77 -19.38
N PHE A 22 12.79 -22.61 -19.86
CA PHE A 22 12.16 -21.97 -21.00
C PHE A 22 12.80 -22.46 -22.30
N THR A 23 12.03 -23.16 -23.12
CA THR A 23 12.36 -23.47 -24.50
C THR A 23 12.24 -22.20 -25.34
N ARG A 24 13.32 -21.88 -26.05
CA ARG A 24 13.42 -20.79 -27.02
C ARG A 24 12.42 -21.05 -28.17
N ARG A 25 11.29 -20.34 -28.20
CA ARG A 25 10.45 -20.27 -29.40
C ARG A 25 10.92 -19.11 -30.25
N GLU A 26 11.42 -19.44 -31.44
CA GLU A 26 11.63 -18.48 -32.53
C GLU A 26 10.27 -17.90 -32.94
N LEU A 27 10.11 -16.59 -32.80
CA LEU A 27 8.98 -15.85 -33.38
C LEU A 27 9.49 -15.13 -34.62
N GLY A 28 8.84 -15.44 -35.74
CA GLY A 28 9.16 -14.95 -37.07
C GLY A 28 9.07 -13.44 -37.19
N VAL A 29 9.96 -12.90 -38.02
CA VAL A 29 10.05 -11.49 -38.40
C VAL A 29 8.80 -11.10 -39.19
N LEU A 30 7.95 -10.26 -38.61
CA LEU A 30 6.94 -9.51 -39.36
C LEU A 30 7.46 -8.11 -39.65
N SER A 31 7.48 -7.77 -40.94
CA SER A 31 7.96 -6.50 -41.47
C SER A 31 7.13 -5.32 -40.97
N VAL A 32 7.79 -4.29 -40.45
CA VAL A 32 7.19 -3.04 -40.01
C VAL A 32 6.84 -2.20 -41.24
N SER A 33 5.55 -2.13 -41.57
CA SER A 33 5.02 -1.11 -42.47
C SER A 33 4.96 0.23 -41.73
N SER A 34 5.44 1.27 -42.40
CA SER A 34 5.56 2.64 -41.91
C SER A 34 4.21 3.22 -41.48
N VAL A 35 4.04 3.46 -40.17
CA VAL A 35 2.90 4.19 -39.60
C VAL A 35 3.15 5.70 -39.75
N PRO A 36 2.19 6.48 -40.26
CA PRO A 36 2.34 7.91 -40.47
C PRO A 36 2.40 8.69 -39.14
N PRO A 37 3.20 9.76 -39.05
CA PRO A 37 3.32 10.59 -37.85
C PRO A 37 2.19 11.63 -37.82
N SER A 38 1.05 11.31 -37.18
CA SER A 38 0.13 12.33 -36.62
C SER A 38 -1.10 11.69 -35.97
N LEU A 39 -0.92 11.06 -34.81
CA LEU A 39 -1.97 10.89 -33.81
C LEU A 39 -1.28 11.00 -32.45
N PHE A 40 -1.20 12.21 -31.90
CA PHE A 40 -1.14 12.34 -30.44
C PHE A 40 -2.47 11.77 -29.93
N SER A 41 -2.54 10.45 -29.77
CA SER A 41 -3.68 9.79 -29.15
C SER A 41 -3.85 10.45 -27.79
N LYS A 42 -5.05 10.96 -27.53
CA LYS A 42 -5.39 11.43 -26.19
C LYS A 42 -5.13 10.24 -25.28
N GLN A 43 -4.13 10.35 -24.40
CA GLN A 43 -3.88 9.30 -23.42
C GLN A 43 -5.20 9.05 -22.67
N PRO A 44 -5.55 7.78 -22.41
CA PRO A 44 -6.80 7.45 -21.74
C PRO A 44 -6.90 8.19 -20.40
N THR A 45 -8.08 8.71 -20.09
CA THR A 45 -8.31 9.43 -18.84
C THR A 45 -8.25 8.50 -17.63
N SER A 46 -8.65 7.26 -17.80
CA SER A 46 -8.63 6.20 -16.79
C SER A 46 -8.12 4.90 -17.40
N VAL A 47 -7.30 4.16 -16.68
CA VAL A 47 -6.67 2.91 -17.15
C VAL A 47 -6.85 1.81 -16.10
N PRO A 48 -7.54 0.70 -16.44
CA PRO A 48 -7.64 -0.46 -15.58
C PRO A 48 -6.41 -1.37 -15.75
N PHE A 49 -5.89 -1.85 -14.63
CA PHE A 49 -4.78 -2.78 -14.53
C PHE A 49 -5.24 -4.02 -13.78
N PRO A 50 -5.12 -5.23 -14.37
CA PRO A 50 -5.40 -6.45 -13.65
C PRO A 50 -4.40 -6.63 -12.51
N LEU A 51 -4.92 -6.99 -11.35
CA LEU A 51 -4.16 -7.33 -10.16
C LEU A 51 -4.07 -8.85 -10.01
N GLN A 52 -2.94 -9.31 -9.48
CA GLN A 52 -2.78 -10.68 -9.04
C GLN A 52 -2.89 -10.73 -7.52
N TYR A 53 -3.88 -11.48 -7.01
CA TYR A 53 -3.95 -11.77 -5.58
C TYR A 53 -2.87 -12.79 -5.18
N LEU A 54 -2.14 -12.47 -4.11
CA LEU A 54 -1.05 -13.26 -3.55
C LEU A 54 -1.50 -13.83 -2.19
N PRO A 55 -2.01 -15.08 -2.14
CA PRO A 55 -2.68 -15.61 -0.94
C PRO A 55 -1.75 -15.77 0.25
N ILE A 56 -0.45 -16.02 0.05
CA ILE A 56 0.50 -16.20 1.16
C ILE A 56 0.68 -14.91 1.96
N GLY A 57 0.82 -13.78 1.25
CA GLY A 57 0.97 -12.46 1.86
C GLY A 57 -0.35 -11.75 2.13
N ASN A 58 -1.48 -12.32 1.69
CA ASN A 58 -2.79 -11.68 1.64
C ASN A 58 -2.67 -10.26 1.08
N CYS A 59 -2.27 -10.12 -0.17
CA CYS A 59 -2.11 -8.82 -0.82
C CYS A 59 -2.38 -8.90 -2.32
N TRP A 60 -2.63 -7.75 -2.94
CA TRP A 60 -2.76 -7.63 -4.39
C TRP A 60 -1.48 -7.05 -4.98
N ALA A 61 -1.07 -7.57 -6.13
CA ALA A 61 0.12 -7.11 -6.81
C ALA A 61 -0.14 -6.72 -8.27
N LEU A 62 0.50 -5.64 -8.68
CA LEU A 62 0.56 -5.14 -10.04
C LEU A 62 1.75 -5.76 -10.78
N LYS A 63 1.56 -6.18 -12.02
CA LYS A 63 2.64 -6.66 -12.87
C LYS A 63 3.38 -5.49 -13.51
N VAL A 64 4.67 -5.39 -13.25
CA VAL A 64 5.53 -4.28 -13.68
C VAL A 64 6.71 -4.85 -14.47
N SER A 65 7.03 -4.24 -15.59
CA SER A 65 8.24 -4.53 -16.35
C SER A 65 9.13 -3.31 -16.43
N ILE A 66 10.41 -3.46 -16.10
CA ILE A 66 11.44 -2.45 -16.34
C ILE A 66 12.22 -2.86 -17.58
N ALA A 67 12.60 -1.91 -18.43
CA ALA A 67 13.39 -2.18 -19.62
C ALA A 67 14.40 -1.06 -19.91
N ASP A 68 15.58 -1.40 -20.43
CA ASP A 68 16.51 -0.43 -21.01
C ASP A 68 16.16 -0.10 -22.46
N ASN A 69 15.60 -1.08 -23.17
CA ASN A 69 15.06 -0.95 -24.51
C ASN A 69 13.86 -1.91 -24.65
N LEU A 70 13.02 -1.71 -25.66
CA LEU A 70 11.78 -2.46 -25.89
C LEU A 70 11.93 -3.99 -26.01
N MET A 71 13.16 -4.52 -26.13
CA MET A 71 13.43 -5.92 -26.42
C MET A 71 13.93 -6.73 -25.22
N ASN A 72 14.40 -6.08 -24.14
CA ASN A 72 14.94 -6.75 -22.96
C ASN A 72 14.39 -6.08 -21.69
N GLY A 73 13.40 -6.72 -21.06
CA GLY A 73 12.81 -6.23 -19.81
C GLY A 73 12.89 -7.25 -18.68
N PHE A 74 12.98 -6.75 -17.45
CA PHE A 74 12.81 -7.51 -16.22
C PHE A 74 11.40 -7.29 -15.67
N THR A 75 10.60 -8.36 -15.61
CA THR A 75 9.22 -8.32 -15.12
C THR A 75 9.11 -8.90 -13.71
N PHE A 76 8.37 -8.22 -12.85
CA PHE A 76 8.11 -8.62 -11.46
C PHE A 76 6.69 -8.23 -11.03
N LEU A 77 6.29 -8.70 -9.85
CA LEU A 77 5.05 -8.33 -9.19
C LEU A 77 5.38 -7.32 -8.08
N ALA A 78 4.67 -6.20 -8.08
CA ALA A 78 4.80 -5.14 -7.09
C ALA A 78 3.48 -5.04 -6.31
N ILE A 79 3.52 -5.22 -4.99
CA ILE A 79 2.39 -5.12 -4.08
C ILE A 79 1.78 -3.73 -4.20
N VAL A 80 0.47 -3.67 -4.43
CA VAL A 80 -0.31 -2.44 -4.47
C VAL A 80 -0.33 -1.85 -3.07
N ASP A 81 0.26 -0.67 -2.89
CA ASP A 81 0.53 -0.13 -1.56
C ASP A 81 0.05 1.31 -1.44
N THR A 82 -1.09 1.52 -0.79
CA THR A 82 -1.63 2.85 -0.51
C THR A 82 -0.97 3.55 0.70
N GLY A 83 -0.03 2.88 1.38
CA GLY A 83 0.75 3.39 2.51
C GLY A 83 2.12 3.96 2.13
N SER A 84 2.57 3.84 0.88
CA SER A 84 3.84 4.44 0.42
C SER A 84 3.72 5.14 -0.94
N PRO A 85 4.63 6.08 -1.29
CA PRO A 85 4.54 6.84 -2.54
C PRO A 85 5.33 6.26 -3.72
N PHE A 86 6.21 5.28 -3.50
CA PHE A 86 7.22 4.90 -4.50
C PHE A 86 6.98 3.53 -5.13
N LEU A 87 7.25 3.43 -6.43
CA LEU A 87 7.51 2.14 -7.04
C LEU A 87 8.93 1.72 -6.66
N THR A 88 9.03 0.57 -5.99
CA THR A 88 10.30 -0.07 -5.68
C THR A 88 10.60 -1.19 -6.67
N THR A 89 11.84 -1.67 -6.69
CA THR A 89 12.28 -2.73 -7.62
C THR A 89 13.39 -3.59 -7.03
N PRO A 90 13.47 -4.90 -7.38
CA PRO A 90 14.58 -5.74 -6.93
C PRO A 90 15.94 -5.19 -7.35
N ALA A 91 16.95 -5.33 -6.49
CA ALA A 91 18.33 -4.92 -6.78
C ALA A 91 18.94 -5.62 -8.01
N ARG A 92 18.41 -6.79 -8.39
CA ARG A 92 18.85 -7.55 -9.57
C ARG A 92 18.31 -7.01 -10.90
N SER A 93 17.48 -5.95 -10.88
CA SER A 93 17.05 -5.26 -12.09
C SER A 93 18.26 -4.59 -12.75
N LEU A 94 18.90 -5.28 -13.71
CA LEU A 94 20.17 -4.89 -14.36
C LEU A 94 20.08 -3.62 -15.23
N GLN A 95 18.92 -2.97 -15.28
CA GLN A 95 18.53 -1.98 -16.28
C GLN A 95 18.25 -0.62 -15.62
N LEU A 96 19.08 -0.31 -14.62
CA LEU A 96 18.91 0.82 -13.72
C LEU A 96 20.19 1.62 -13.66
N THR A 97 20.06 2.94 -13.77
CA THR A 97 21.17 3.88 -13.60
C THR A 97 21.02 4.63 -12.29
N ASP A 98 22.12 5.07 -11.68
CA ASP A 98 22.06 5.91 -10.49
C ASP A 98 21.24 7.19 -10.72
N SER A 99 20.41 7.56 -9.76
CA SER A 99 19.82 8.89 -9.75
C SER A 99 20.86 9.92 -9.32
N THR A 100 21.25 10.79 -10.24
CA THR A 100 22.13 11.93 -9.92
C THR A 100 21.43 13.02 -9.12
N ARG A 101 20.09 12.97 -9.05
CA ARG A 101 19.26 13.99 -8.39
C ARG A 101 18.85 13.62 -6.97
N PHE A 102 18.70 12.33 -6.69
CA PHE A 102 18.14 11.85 -5.43
C PHE A 102 19.15 10.97 -4.71
N PRO A 103 19.77 11.44 -3.60
CA PRO A 103 20.71 10.64 -2.82
C PRO A 103 19.98 9.50 -2.10
N SER A 104 20.70 8.42 -1.77
CA SER A 104 20.13 7.35 -0.94
C SER A 104 19.49 7.89 0.34
N SER A 105 18.43 7.23 0.77
CA SER A 105 17.64 7.62 1.94
C SER A 105 17.34 6.40 2.82
N TYR A 106 16.67 6.64 3.95
CA TYR A 106 16.08 5.59 4.78
C TYR A 106 14.56 5.71 4.71
N GLU A 107 13.90 4.64 4.28
CA GLU A 107 12.43 4.58 4.20
C GLU A 107 11.90 3.58 5.22
N GLN A 108 10.64 3.75 5.64
CA GLN A 108 9.93 2.84 6.51
C GLN A 108 8.79 2.15 5.72
N TYR A 109 8.69 0.83 5.84
CA TYR A 109 7.64 0.02 5.24
C TYR A 109 7.08 -0.93 6.30
N GLY A 110 5.98 -0.53 6.95
CA GLY A 110 5.50 -1.19 8.16
C GLY A 110 6.42 -0.90 9.35
N GLU A 111 6.82 -1.93 10.09
CA GLU A 111 7.78 -1.80 11.21
C GLU A 111 9.25 -1.63 10.74
N PRO A 112 9.72 -2.38 9.72
CA PRO A 112 11.07 -2.20 9.18
C PRO A 112 11.36 -0.81 8.63
N SER A 113 12.56 -0.31 8.92
CA SER A 113 13.16 0.80 8.20
C SER A 113 14.53 0.40 7.67
N GLY A 114 14.86 0.87 6.47
CA GLY A 114 16.15 0.55 5.89
C GLY A 114 16.53 1.42 4.70
N LYS A 115 17.75 1.19 4.22
CA LYS A 115 18.33 1.97 3.14
C LYS A 115 17.57 1.75 1.84
N MET A 116 17.34 2.85 1.12
CA MET A 116 16.79 2.90 -0.22
C MET A 116 17.77 3.60 -1.15
N GLU A 117 18.07 2.99 -2.28
CA GLU A 117 18.87 3.61 -3.35
C GLU A 117 17.96 4.07 -4.48
N TRP A 118 18.09 5.32 -4.92
CA TRP A 118 17.25 5.86 -5.98
C TRP A 118 17.91 5.66 -7.33
N ARG A 119 17.19 5.01 -8.24
CA ARG A 119 17.66 4.69 -9.58
C ARG A 119 16.69 5.21 -10.63
N ASN A 120 17.19 5.45 -11.84
CA ASN A 120 16.38 5.75 -13.01
C ASN A 120 16.23 4.50 -13.88
N ALA A 121 14.99 4.19 -14.23
CA ALA A 121 14.62 3.26 -15.29
C ALA A 121 14.33 4.03 -16.57
N ASN A 122 14.89 3.56 -17.68
CA ASN A 122 14.61 4.14 -19.00
C ASN A 122 13.14 3.95 -19.38
N TYR A 123 12.62 2.74 -19.17
CA TYR A 123 11.24 2.36 -19.43
C TYR A 123 10.66 1.59 -18.26
N VAL A 124 9.45 1.97 -17.85
CA VAL A 124 8.57 1.17 -16.98
C VAL A 124 7.29 0.91 -17.75
N THR A 125 6.93 -0.36 -17.87
CA THR A 125 5.73 -0.82 -18.56
C THR A 125 4.81 -1.50 -17.57
N LEU A 126 3.58 -0.99 -17.48
CA LEU A 126 2.47 -1.63 -16.80
C LEU A 126 1.62 -2.36 -17.84
N ILE A 127 1.15 -3.55 -17.49
CA ILE A 127 0.29 -4.35 -18.37
C ILE A 127 -1.16 -4.07 -17.97
N ALA A 128 -1.87 -3.30 -18.78
CA ALA A 128 -3.28 -3.01 -18.61
C ALA A 128 -4.16 -4.14 -19.17
N GLU A 129 -5.49 -4.00 -19.05
CA GLU A 129 -6.44 -4.92 -19.67
C GLU A 129 -6.17 -5.11 -21.17
N GLN A 130 -6.61 -6.26 -21.69
CA GLN A 130 -6.45 -6.65 -23.10
C GLN A 130 -4.98 -6.69 -23.56
N ASN A 131 -4.03 -6.81 -22.61
CA ASN A 131 -2.59 -6.74 -22.83
C ASN A 131 -2.12 -5.42 -23.45
N VAL A 132 -2.87 -4.32 -23.23
CA VAL A 132 -2.41 -2.99 -23.62
C VAL A 132 -1.23 -2.60 -22.73
N LEU A 133 -0.12 -2.21 -23.34
CA LEU A 133 1.07 -1.79 -22.62
C LEU A 133 1.00 -0.30 -22.32
N PHE A 134 1.05 0.04 -21.04
CA PHE A 134 1.20 1.43 -20.60
C PHE A 134 2.67 1.67 -20.27
N GLU A 135 3.37 2.37 -21.17
CA GLU A 135 4.80 2.67 -21.03
C GLU A 135 5.01 4.10 -20.54
N GLN A 136 5.88 4.25 -19.55
CA GLN A 136 6.37 5.54 -19.09
C GLN A 136 7.91 5.54 -19.09
N ARG A 137 8.47 6.68 -19.52
CA ARG A 137 9.92 6.86 -19.64
C ARG A 137 10.49 7.63 -18.47
N HIS A 138 11.77 7.36 -18.19
CA HIS A 138 12.57 8.09 -17.20
C HIS A 138 11.93 8.12 -15.81
N ILE A 139 11.57 6.93 -15.31
CA ILE A 139 10.97 6.77 -13.98
C ILE A 139 12.06 6.62 -12.94
N VAL A 140 11.91 7.35 -11.84
CA VAL A 140 12.68 7.18 -10.60
C VAL A 140 12.04 6.07 -9.78
N LEU A 141 12.87 5.10 -9.39
CA LEU A 141 12.50 3.92 -8.61
C LEU A 141 13.36 3.83 -7.35
N GLY A 142 12.78 3.25 -6.30
CA GLY A 142 13.52 2.84 -5.11
C GLY A 142 14.07 1.42 -5.24
N VAL A 143 15.35 1.22 -4.97
CA VAL A 143 15.96 -0.11 -4.78
C VAL A 143 16.16 -0.32 -3.28
N PRO A 144 15.27 -1.09 -2.62
CA PRO A 144 15.39 -1.37 -1.20
C PRO A 144 16.61 -2.26 -0.95
N SER A 145 17.24 -2.04 0.21
CA SER A 145 18.21 -3.00 0.77
C SER A 145 17.61 -4.40 0.93
N ASN A 146 18.47 -5.43 0.92
CA ASN A 146 18.02 -6.82 1.04
C ASN A 146 17.28 -7.07 2.36
N GLU A 147 17.66 -6.36 3.41
CA GLU A 147 17.05 -6.40 4.73
C GLU A 147 15.59 -5.95 4.67
N VAL A 148 15.31 -4.84 3.98
CA VAL A 148 13.93 -4.36 3.79
C VAL A 148 13.12 -5.38 3.01
N VAL A 149 13.61 -5.87 1.86
CA VAL A 149 12.87 -6.86 1.05
C VAL A 149 12.60 -8.14 1.83
N LYS A 150 13.57 -8.56 2.64
CA LYS A 150 13.43 -9.71 3.53
C LYS A 150 12.32 -9.41 4.54
N GLU A 151 12.44 -8.38 5.35
CA GLU A 151 11.49 -8.14 6.44
C GLU A 151 10.07 -7.81 5.98
N THR A 152 9.91 -7.08 4.87
CA THR A 152 8.60 -6.71 4.33
C THR A 152 8.00 -7.80 3.43
N GLY A 153 8.83 -8.70 2.91
CA GLY A 153 8.42 -9.81 2.06
C GLY A 153 8.11 -9.43 0.61
N GLY A 154 8.38 -8.19 0.17
CA GLY A 154 7.95 -7.76 -1.15
C GLY A 154 8.60 -6.51 -1.72
N ILE A 155 8.16 -6.23 -2.95
CA ILE A 155 8.39 -5.01 -3.71
C ILE A 155 7.05 -4.31 -3.83
N PHE A 156 7.02 -2.99 -3.79
CA PHE A 156 5.83 -2.17 -3.67
C PHE A 156 5.62 -1.27 -4.88
N ALA A 157 4.38 -1.16 -5.33
CA ALA A 157 3.87 -0.10 -6.19
C ALA A 157 3.13 0.89 -5.28
N GLY A 158 3.89 1.83 -4.71
CA GLY A 158 3.35 2.87 -3.84
C GLY A 158 2.36 3.78 -4.56
N LEU A 159 1.21 4.01 -3.94
CA LEU A 159 0.09 4.76 -4.48
C LEU A 159 -0.26 6.02 -3.67
N ILE A 160 0.56 6.42 -2.70
CA ILE A 160 0.48 7.80 -2.17
C ILE A 160 0.80 8.75 -3.32
N TRP A 161 -0.13 9.68 -3.58
CA TRP A 161 -0.02 10.59 -4.72
C TRP A 161 1.20 11.47 -4.59
N LYS A 162 1.53 11.96 -3.39
CA LYS A 162 2.48 13.06 -3.21
C LYS A 162 3.63 12.65 -2.29
N ASP A 163 4.80 13.11 -2.65
CA ASP A 163 5.95 13.23 -1.76
C ASP A 163 6.61 14.59 -2.07
N ASP A 164 7.05 15.31 -1.03
CA ASP A 164 7.63 16.64 -1.17
C ASP A 164 9.11 16.60 -1.59
N ASN A 165 9.77 15.44 -1.42
CA ASN A 165 11.19 15.27 -1.65
C ASN A 165 11.51 14.64 -3.02
N ARG A 166 10.63 13.74 -3.50
CA ARG A 166 10.82 12.89 -4.67
C ARG A 166 9.49 12.72 -5.43
N PRO A 167 9.53 12.44 -6.74
CA PRO A 167 8.30 12.23 -7.47
C PRO A 167 7.69 10.88 -7.09
N SER A 168 6.44 10.88 -6.62
CA SER A 168 5.72 9.63 -6.34
C SER A 168 5.51 8.83 -7.63
N PHE A 169 5.20 7.55 -7.51
CA PHE A 169 4.88 6.73 -8.66
C PHE A 169 3.69 7.30 -9.46
N LEU A 170 2.60 7.67 -8.78
CA LEU A 170 1.41 8.22 -9.44
C LEU A 170 1.70 9.56 -10.14
N GLN A 171 2.48 10.45 -9.53
CA GLN A 171 2.90 11.72 -10.14
C GLN A 171 3.68 11.49 -11.42
N GLN A 172 4.60 10.52 -11.44
CA GLN A 172 5.40 10.24 -12.62
C GLN A 172 4.56 9.68 -13.78
N LEU A 173 3.46 8.99 -13.49
CA LEU A 173 2.51 8.48 -14.50
C LEU A 173 1.43 9.52 -14.88
N GLY A 174 1.32 10.60 -14.12
CA GLY A 174 0.32 11.66 -14.29
C GLY A 174 -1.08 11.28 -13.79
N PHE A 175 -1.20 10.29 -12.90
CA PHE A 175 -2.47 9.90 -12.29
C PHE A 175 -2.69 10.64 -10.97
N ILE A 176 -3.96 10.95 -10.67
CA ILE A 176 -4.36 11.74 -9.50
C ILE A 176 -5.41 11.04 -8.64
N ALA A 177 -6.01 9.95 -9.10
CA ALA A 177 -7.02 9.20 -8.37
C ALA A 177 -6.89 7.71 -8.70
N MET A 178 -7.41 6.87 -7.80
CA MET A 178 -7.38 5.43 -7.95
C MET A 178 -8.65 4.77 -7.45
N HIS A 179 -8.95 3.61 -8.02
CA HIS A 179 -10.02 2.72 -7.58
C HIS A 179 -9.50 1.28 -7.59
N ILE A 180 -9.64 0.58 -6.48
CA ILE A 180 -9.32 -0.83 -6.35
C ILE A 180 -10.64 -1.59 -6.22
N ASP A 181 -10.91 -2.46 -7.18
CA ASP A 181 -11.99 -3.44 -7.14
C ASP A 181 -11.40 -4.76 -6.65
N PHE A 182 -11.63 -5.07 -5.38
CA PHE A 182 -11.09 -6.28 -4.75
C PHE A 182 -11.79 -7.54 -5.28
N GLY A 183 -13.07 -7.45 -5.63
CA GLY A 183 -13.87 -8.57 -6.15
C GLY A 183 -13.42 -9.00 -7.55
N ASN A 184 -13.11 -8.04 -8.41
CA ASN A 184 -12.63 -8.32 -9.77
C ASN A 184 -11.10 -8.32 -9.88
N ASN A 185 -10.36 -8.00 -8.81
CA ASN A 185 -8.91 -7.85 -8.81
C ASN A 185 -8.43 -6.82 -9.85
N HIS A 186 -8.95 -5.59 -9.81
CA HIS A 186 -8.53 -4.52 -10.73
C HIS A 186 -8.11 -3.26 -9.98
N LEU A 187 -7.03 -2.64 -10.44
CA LEU A 187 -6.63 -1.29 -10.07
C LEU A 187 -6.90 -0.36 -11.25
N THR A 188 -7.79 0.60 -11.07
CA THR A 188 -8.01 1.67 -12.04
C THR A 188 -7.27 2.92 -11.58
N LEU A 189 -6.38 3.45 -12.43
CA LEU A 189 -5.71 4.74 -12.20
C LEU A 189 -6.29 5.80 -13.14
N SER A 190 -6.56 6.99 -12.60
CA SER A 190 -7.23 8.06 -13.34
C SER A 190 -6.51 9.40 -13.26
N ARG A 191 -6.46 10.09 -14.40
CA ARG A 191 -5.96 11.47 -14.55
C ARG A 191 -7.02 12.53 -14.23
N GLN A 192 -8.23 12.08 -13.94
CA GLN A 192 -9.37 12.92 -13.55
C GLN A 192 -9.94 12.42 -12.22
N PRO A 193 -10.63 13.28 -11.46
CA PRO A 193 -11.32 12.84 -10.27
C PRO A 193 -12.24 11.65 -10.56
N LEU A 194 -12.21 10.64 -9.70
CA LEU A 194 -13.11 9.47 -9.76
C LEU A 194 -14.34 9.65 -8.87
N LEU A 195 -14.29 10.62 -7.95
CA LEU A 195 -15.39 10.96 -7.06
C LEU A 195 -15.88 12.39 -7.33
N SER A 196 -17.15 12.63 -7.03
CA SER A 196 -17.69 13.98 -6.96
C SER A 196 -17.44 14.57 -5.58
N ARG A 197 -17.16 15.88 -5.49
CA ARG A 197 -17.04 16.60 -4.20
C ARG A 197 -18.28 16.47 -3.30
N ASN A 198 -19.43 16.25 -3.94
CA ASN A 198 -20.74 16.15 -3.32
C ASN A 198 -21.27 14.70 -3.31
N ASP A 199 -20.44 13.69 -3.56
CA ASP A 199 -20.87 12.30 -3.45
C ASP A 199 -21.26 11.99 -1.99
N PRO A 200 -22.55 11.77 -1.69
CA PRO A 200 -23.02 11.61 -0.31
C PRO A 200 -22.48 10.35 0.37
N ALA A 201 -22.13 9.33 -0.41
CA ALA A 201 -21.58 8.06 0.10
C ALA A 201 -20.06 8.12 0.31
N SER A 202 -19.40 9.20 -0.11
CA SER A 202 -17.96 9.38 0.11
C SER A 202 -17.66 9.92 1.52
N CYS A 203 -16.41 9.77 1.94
CA CYS A 203 -15.85 10.27 3.19
C CYS A 203 -14.80 11.36 2.90
N THR A 204 -14.52 12.20 3.90
CA THR A 204 -13.43 13.19 3.82
C THR A 204 -12.11 12.54 4.23
N LEU A 205 -11.06 12.75 3.43
CA LEU A 205 -9.70 12.40 3.84
C LEU A 205 -9.21 13.35 4.94
N TYR A 206 -8.70 12.78 6.03
CA TYR A 206 -8.11 13.50 7.14
C TYR A 206 -6.71 14.02 6.77
N ASN A 207 -6.46 15.31 6.99
CA ASN A 207 -5.19 15.94 6.64
C ASN A 207 -4.15 15.75 7.77
N LEU A 208 -3.19 14.86 7.56
CA LEU A 208 -2.12 14.58 8.54
C LEU A 208 -0.94 15.57 8.50
N ARG A 209 -0.81 16.39 7.45
CA ARG A 209 0.31 17.32 7.25
C ARG A 209 0.60 18.29 8.40
N PRO A 210 -0.39 18.75 9.20
CA PRO A 210 -0.08 19.60 10.35
C PRO A 210 0.79 18.92 11.41
N PHE A 211 0.80 17.57 11.46
CA PHE A 211 1.42 16.81 12.54
C PHE A 211 2.85 16.34 12.24
N GLY A 212 3.30 16.42 10.99
CA GLY A 212 4.61 15.91 10.59
C GLY A 212 4.99 16.29 9.17
N PRO A 213 6.27 16.11 8.79
CA PRO A 213 6.74 16.41 7.44
C PRO A 213 6.25 15.34 6.47
N ASP A 214 5.87 15.75 5.26
CA ASP A 214 5.58 14.83 4.14
C ASP A 214 4.47 13.77 4.43
N LEU A 215 3.56 14.06 5.37
CA LEU A 215 2.50 13.12 5.77
C LEU A 215 1.29 13.16 4.81
N TYR A 216 1.45 12.52 3.66
CA TYR A 216 0.42 12.40 2.61
C TYR A 216 -0.38 11.08 2.64
N HIS A 217 -0.25 10.28 3.70
CA HIS A 217 -1.01 9.04 3.88
C HIS A 217 -2.52 9.29 3.76
N TYR A 218 -3.22 8.35 3.12
CA TYR A 218 -4.67 8.39 3.02
C TYR A 218 -5.27 7.97 4.34
N ALA A 219 -5.93 8.92 5.00
CA ALA A 219 -6.39 8.73 6.36
C ALA A 219 -7.83 9.20 6.53
N VAL A 220 -8.55 8.66 7.51
CA VAL A 220 -9.92 9.04 7.83
C VAL A 220 -10.11 9.12 9.34
N LEU A 221 -10.92 10.08 9.79
CA LEU A 221 -11.31 10.17 11.19
C LEU A 221 -12.23 9.00 11.55
N CYS A 222 -11.86 8.25 12.60
CA CYS A 222 -12.64 7.15 13.12
C CYS A 222 -13.56 7.63 14.25
N ASP A 223 -14.76 7.06 14.28
CA ASP A 223 -15.69 7.26 15.38
C ASP A 223 -15.51 6.22 16.46
N VAL A 224 -15.33 4.96 16.04
CA VAL A 224 -15.14 3.83 16.95
C VAL A 224 -14.09 2.87 16.38
N VAL A 225 -13.17 2.43 17.24
CA VAL A 225 -12.30 1.28 16.98
C VAL A 225 -12.60 0.19 17.98
N GLU A 226 -12.95 -0.99 17.50
CA GLU A 226 -13.18 -2.17 18.33
C GLU A 226 -12.04 -3.17 18.12
N LEU A 227 -11.41 -3.62 19.21
CA LEU A 227 -10.41 -4.68 19.19
C LEU A 227 -10.99 -5.94 19.85
N GLN A 228 -10.95 -7.06 19.13
CA GLN A 228 -11.54 -8.32 19.56
C GLN A 228 -10.46 -9.25 20.14
N PHE A 229 -10.56 -9.57 21.43
CA PHE A 229 -9.61 -10.37 22.17
C PHE A 229 -10.14 -11.77 22.40
N ILE A 230 -9.26 -12.75 22.20
CA ILE A 230 -9.58 -14.16 22.37
C ILE A 230 -8.79 -14.79 23.50
N ASP A 231 -9.34 -15.87 24.05
CA ASP A 231 -8.63 -16.75 24.97
C ASP A 231 -7.44 -17.39 24.25
N LYS A 232 -6.35 -17.60 24.98
CA LYS A 232 -5.13 -18.20 24.41
C LYS A 232 -5.29 -19.69 24.16
N ASP A 233 -6.21 -20.35 24.86
CA ASP A 233 -6.30 -21.81 24.88
C ASP A 233 -7.30 -22.38 23.84
N ASP A 234 -8.37 -21.65 23.50
CA ASP A 234 -9.43 -22.15 22.61
C ASP A 234 -9.94 -21.15 21.55
N ASP A 235 -9.26 -20.01 21.37
CA ASP A 235 -9.62 -18.95 20.42
C ASP A 235 -11.06 -18.40 20.61
N THR A 236 -11.69 -18.59 21.77
CA THR A 236 -13.01 -18.01 22.07
C THR A 236 -12.92 -16.50 22.34
N LEU A 237 -13.89 -15.72 21.86
CA LEU A 237 -13.93 -14.28 22.11
C LEU A 237 -14.18 -14.02 23.61
N VAL A 238 -13.19 -13.43 24.28
CA VAL A 238 -13.22 -13.13 25.71
C VAL A 238 -13.66 -11.68 25.96
N GLN A 239 -13.17 -10.75 25.14
CA GLN A 239 -13.39 -9.33 25.37
C GLN A 239 -13.40 -8.56 24.05
N THR A 240 -14.19 -7.49 23.99
CA THR A 240 -14.06 -6.46 22.96
C THR A 240 -13.73 -5.14 23.65
N LEU A 241 -12.59 -4.53 23.30
CA LEU A 241 -12.27 -3.16 23.71
C LEU A 241 -12.83 -2.22 22.65
N SER A 242 -13.76 -1.35 23.04
CA SER A 242 -14.31 -0.33 22.16
C SER A 242 -13.75 1.04 22.55
N LEU A 243 -13.07 1.68 21.61
CA LEU A 243 -12.49 3.01 21.73
C LEU A 243 -13.33 3.98 20.90
N ASP A 244 -14.22 4.69 21.59
CA ASP A 244 -15.03 5.76 21.01
C ASP A 244 -14.22 7.06 20.97
N ARG A 245 -14.33 7.83 19.88
CA ARG A 245 -13.68 9.13 19.70
C ARG A 245 -13.92 10.11 20.85
N ASN A 246 -15.06 10.00 21.54
CA ASN A 246 -15.43 10.88 22.65
C ASN A 246 -14.76 10.46 23.97
N ASN A 247 -14.21 9.24 24.03
CA ASN A 247 -13.62 8.63 25.22
C ASN A 247 -12.08 8.56 25.17
N VAL A 248 -11.47 9.10 24.12
CA VAL A 248 -10.02 9.15 23.95
C VAL A 248 -9.51 10.60 24.04
N LYS A 249 -8.26 10.76 24.48
CA LYS A 249 -7.67 12.09 24.66
C LYS A 249 -7.30 12.77 23.34
N ARG A 250 -7.09 11.99 22.28
CA ARG A 250 -6.71 12.47 20.94
C ARG A 250 -7.59 11.80 19.88
N PRO A 251 -7.86 12.46 18.74
CA PRO A 251 -8.62 11.85 17.66
C PRO A 251 -8.03 10.50 17.23
N ILE A 252 -8.89 9.56 16.85
CA ILE A 252 -8.46 8.30 16.23
C ILE A 252 -8.55 8.45 14.72
N VAL A 253 -7.49 8.10 14.02
CA VAL A 253 -7.41 8.21 12.57
C VAL A 253 -6.99 6.86 11.99
N ALA A 254 -7.76 6.35 11.02
CA ALA A 254 -7.42 5.15 10.28
C ALA A 254 -6.68 5.51 8.99
N VAL A 255 -5.49 4.93 8.80
CA VAL A 255 -4.76 4.96 7.52
C VAL A 255 -5.24 3.80 6.66
N LEU A 256 -5.58 4.10 5.40
CA LEU A 256 -6.05 3.14 4.41
C LEU A 256 -4.81 2.54 3.71
N ASP A 257 -4.39 1.33 4.10
CA ASP A 257 -3.11 0.76 3.68
C ASP A 257 -3.28 -0.62 3.03
N THR A 258 -3.11 -0.73 1.72
CA THR A 258 -3.17 -2.03 1.01
C THR A 258 -1.81 -2.75 0.97
N GLY A 259 -0.73 -2.10 1.40
CA GLY A 259 0.61 -2.68 1.47
C GLY A 259 0.80 -3.56 2.72
N LEU A 260 0.02 -3.30 3.77
CA LEU A 260 0.01 -4.10 4.99
C LEU A 260 -0.87 -5.34 4.87
N THR A 261 -0.44 -6.46 5.44
CA THR A 261 -1.29 -7.64 5.59
C THR A 261 -2.32 -7.47 6.71
N GLY A 262 -1.86 -7.04 7.90
CA GLY A 262 -2.66 -7.00 9.13
C GLY A 262 -3.02 -5.58 9.56
N CYS A 263 -2.68 -5.21 10.78
CA CYS A 263 -3.00 -3.91 11.36
C CYS A 263 -1.84 -3.39 12.19
N ILE A 264 -1.61 -2.07 12.14
CA ILE A 264 -0.63 -1.39 13.00
C ILE A 264 -1.38 -0.40 13.89
N LEU A 265 -1.12 -0.44 15.19
CA LEU A 265 -1.56 0.57 16.14
C LEU A 265 -0.37 1.40 16.62
N SER A 266 -0.47 2.72 16.52
CA SER A 266 0.50 3.60 17.19
C SER A 266 0.52 3.30 18.71
N ASP A 267 1.71 3.17 19.29
CA ASP A 267 1.88 2.91 20.73
C ASP A 267 1.22 3.98 21.64
N SER A 268 0.99 5.17 21.08
CA SER A 268 0.25 6.27 21.71
C SER A 268 -1.14 5.84 22.24
N PHE A 269 -1.79 4.84 21.61
CA PHE A 269 -3.05 4.29 22.11
C PHE A 269 -2.94 3.79 23.55
N GLN A 270 -1.91 2.98 23.82
CA GLN A 270 -1.66 2.42 25.15
C GLN A 270 -1.11 3.47 26.09
N ARG A 271 -0.09 4.23 25.63
CA ARG A 271 0.63 5.21 26.45
C ARG A 271 -0.27 6.32 26.99
N VAL A 272 -1.18 6.83 26.17
CA VAL A 272 -1.99 8.01 26.50
C VAL A 272 -3.29 7.65 27.21
N ASN A 273 -3.91 6.52 26.85
CA ASN A 273 -5.20 6.10 27.37
C ASN A 273 -5.10 5.03 28.48
N GLY A 274 -3.90 4.48 28.73
CA GLY A 274 -3.65 3.57 29.84
C GLY A 274 -4.25 2.17 29.68
N PHE A 275 -4.63 1.78 28.46
CA PHE A 275 -5.14 0.45 28.18
C PHE A 275 -3.97 -0.49 27.85
N PRO A 276 -3.63 -1.48 28.70
CA PRO A 276 -2.76 -2.55 28.25
C PRO A 276 -3.51 -3.29 27.13
N LEU A 277 -2.87 -3.57 25.99
CA LEU A 277 -3.43 -4.52 25.01
C LEU A 277 -3.18 -5.93 25.56
N PRO A 278 -4.17 -6.60 26.18
CA PRO A 278 -3.95 -7.89 26.79
C PRO A 278 -4.07 -8.98 25.72
N GLY A 279 -3.31 -10.07 25.84
CA GLY A 279 -3.64 -11.31 25.12
C GLY A 279 -3.50 -11.29 23.59
N ARG A 280 -4.14 -12.28 22.95
CA ARG A 280 -4.16 -12.46 21.50
C ARG A 280 -5.40 -11.75 20.93
N ILE A 281 -5.20 -10.94 19.90
CA ILE A 281 -6.29 -10.22 19.22
C ILE A 281 -6.65 -11.01 17.97
N LEU A 282 -7.94 -11.29 17.77
CA LEU A 282 -8.48 -12.02 16.62
C LEU A 282 -8.71 -11.11 15.40
N GLY A 283 -9.05 -9.85 15.68
CA GLY A 283 -9.42 -8.90 14.65
C GLY A 283 -9.70 -7.52 15.23
N ALA A 284 -10.02 -6.60 14.34
CA ALA A 284 -10.47 -5.26 14.66
C ALA A 284 -11.62 -4.84 13.75
N CYS A 285 -12.41 -3.91 14.25
CA CYS A 285 -13.44 -3.23 13.50
C CYS A 285 -13.26 -1.72 13.62
N VAL A 286 -13.42 -1.01 12.51
CA VAL A 286 -13.33 0.44 12.44
C VAL A 286 -14.63 0.98 11.89
N SER A 287 -15.25 1.90 12.63
CA SER A 287 -16.42 2.65 12.20
C SER A 287 -16.03 4.07 11.81
N ILE A 288 -16.53 4.50 10.66
CA ILE A 288 -16.40 5.84 10.11
C ILE A 288 -17.77 6.33 9.62
N HIS A 289 -17.92 7.62 9.33
CA HIS A 289 -19.11 8.15 8.67
C HIS A 289 -18.80 8.74 7.30
N SER A 290 -19.69 8.51 6.35
CA SER A 290 -19.76 9.24 5.09
C SER A 290 -20.34 10.65 5.28
N ILE A 291 -20.30 11.46 4.22
CA ILE A 291 -20.78 12.85 4.23
C ILE A 291 -22.28 12.94 4.54
N ASN A 292 -23.09 11.97 4.10
CA ASN A 292 -24.52 11.91 4.45
C ASN A 292 -24.79 11.39 5.87
N GLY A 293 -23.75 11.09 6.66
CA GLY A 293 -23.88 10.57 8.02
C GLY A 293 -24.22 9.09 8.12
N GLU A 294 -24.10 8.34 7.02
CA GLU A 294 -24.21 6.88 7.06
C GLU A 294 -22.94 6.27 7.69
N GLN A 295 -23.13 5.33 8.62
CA GLN A 295 -22.03 4.65 9.27
C GLN A 295 -21.50 3.54 8.34
N ILE A 296 -20.20 3.59 8.05
CA ILE A 296 -19.49 2.53 7.33
C ILE A 296 -18.67 1.76 8.35
N ARG A 297 -18.87 0.43 8.38
CA ARG A 297 -18.21 -0.47 9.33
C ARG A 297 -17.25 -1.40 8.57
N LEU A 298 -15.96 -1.17 8.74
CA LEU A 298 -14.88 -1.99 8.17
C LEU A 298 -14.45 -3.03 9.20
N THR A 299 -14.44 -4.31 8.82
CA THR A 299 -14.10 -5.41 9.74
C THR A 299 -13.00 -6.27 9.14
N SER A 300 -11.94 -6.50 9.91
CA SER A 300 -10.87 -7.39 9.49
C SER A 300 -11.33 -8.85 9.47
N CYS A 301 -10.84 -9.64 8.53
CA CYS A 301 -10.86 -11.10 8.66
C CYS A 301 -9.82 -11.58 9.67
N ASP A 302 -10.03 -12.79 10.19
CA ASP A 302 -9.12 -13.50 11.08
C ASP A 302 -7.93 -14.12 10.32
N GLN A 303 -8.15 -14.50 9.06
CA GLN A 303 -7.13 -15.08 8.20
C GLN A 303 -6.01 -14.07 7.94
N HIS A 304 -4.76 -14.46 8.22
CA HIS A 304 -3.59 -13.58 8.14
C HIS A 304 -3.60 -12.39 9.12
N TRP A 305 -4.51 -12.38 10.11
CA TRP A 305 -4.54 -11.32 11.11
C TRP A 305 -3.23 -11.28 11.91
N ARG A 306 -2.65 -10.08 11.93
CA ARG A 306 -1.48 -9.70 12.71
C ARG A 306 -1.68 -8.29 13.18
N LEU A 307 -1.46 -8.06 14.46
CA LEU A 307 -1.41 -6.72 15.02
C LEU A 307 0.00 -6.44 15.49
N SER A 308 0.57 -5.36 15.00
CA SER A 308 1.79 -4.76 15.56
C SER A 308 1.44 -3.45 16.25
N SER A 309 2.16 -3.13 17.33
CA SER A 309 2.05 -1.81 17.96
C SER A 309 3.44 -1.28 18.28
N PHE A 310 3.76 -0.12 17.73
CA PHE A 310 5.05 0.54 17.87
C PHE A 310 4.93 2.05 17.69
N ARG A 311 5.98 2.77 18.04
CA ARG A 311 6.07 4.23 17.86
C ARG A 311 6.24 4.56 16.38
N LEU A 312 5.32 5.34 15.83
CA LEU A 312 5.43 5.85 14.46
C LEU A 312 6.32 7.10 14.45
N PRO A 313 7.45 7.11 13.73
CA PRO A 313 8.38 8.24 13.70
C PRO A 313 7.90 9.40 12.81
N TRP A 314 6.60 9.51 12.58
CA TRP A 314 5.99 10.38 11.57
C TRP A 314 5.81 11.82 12.03
N PHE A 315 5.70 12.03 13.34
CA PHE A 315 5.17 13.26 13.92
C PHE A 315 6.28 14.19 14.43
N TYR A 316 6.05 15.50 14.36
CA TYR A 316 6.91 16.52 14.96
C TYR A 316 6.92 16.41 16.49
N ASP A 317 5.78 16.08 17.07
CA ASP A 317 5.56 15.94 18.50
C ASP A 317 4.82 14.63 18.79
N ASP A 318 5.42 13.75 19.60
CA ASP A 318 4.79 12.48 20.03
C ASP A 318 3.57 12.73 20.94
N ASP A 319 3.42 13.94 21.48
CA ASP A 319 2.38 14.29 22.42
C ASP A 319 1.21 15.08 21.84
N ASP A 320 1.31 15.53 20.59
CA ASP A 320 0.28 16.28 19.88
C ASP A 320 0.05 15.74 18.46
N HIS A 321 -0.42 14.50 18.37
CA HIS A 321 -0.80 13.85 17.11
C HIS A 321 -1.98 12.90 17.32
N PRO A 322 -2.78 12.59 16.28
CA PRO A 322 -3.87 11.62 16.38
C PRO A 322 -3.34 10.21 16.66
N HIS A 323 -4.15 9.39 17.32
CA HIS A 323 -3.90 7.96 17.42
C HIS A 323 -4.08 7.30 16.04
N ILE A 324 -3.07 6.58 15.57
CA ILE A 324 -3.11 5.94 14.24
C ILE A 324 -3.43 4.45 14.34
N ILE A 325 -4.42 4.03 13.56
CA ILE A 325 -4.63 2.64 13.17
C ILE A 325 -4.38 2.51 11.66
N ALA A 326 -3.34 1.79 11.24
CA ALA A 326 -3.15 1.48 9.82
C ALA A 326 -3.87 0.17 9.50
N MET A 327 -4.85 0.23 8.60
CA MET A 327 -5.70 -0.90 8.21
C MET A 327 -5.13 -1.57 6.96
N GLY A 328 -4.66 -2.81 7.12
CA GLY A 328 -4.15 -3.67 6.06
C GLY A 328 -5.22 -4.47 5.32
N ASN A 329 -4.75 -5.38 4.46
CA ASN A 329 -5.55 -6.25 3.61
C ASN A 329 -6.53 -7.16 4.34
N THR A 330 -6.36 -7.45 5.62
CA THR A 330 -7.42 -8.14 6.39
C THR A 330 -8.73 -7.36 6.42
N PHE A 331 -8.72 -6.02 6.36
CA PHE A 331 -9.94 -5.21 6.22
C PHE A 331 -10.47 -5.23 4.79
N TRP A 332 -9.56 -5.21 3.81
CA TRP A 332 -9.91 -5.12 2.39
C TRP A 332 -10.50 -6.41 1.83
N GLN A 333 -10.19 -7.58 2.41
CA GLN A 333 -10.80 -8.85 2.01
C GLN A 333 -12.34 -8.88 2.15
N ASN A 334 -12.89 -8.16 3.12
CA ASN A 334 -14.33 -8.06 3.35
C ASN A 334 -14.95 -6.82 2.68
N THR A 335 -14.19 -6.14 1.81
CA THR A 335 -14.60 -4.92 1.14
C THR A 335 -14.69 -5.19 -0.36
N LYS A 336 -15.74 -4.71 -1.03
CA LYS A 336 -15.89 -4.83 -2.49
C LYS A 336 -14.92 -3.91 -3.22
N SER A 337 -14.85 -2.65 -2.81
CA SER A 337 -13.98 -1.68 -3.47
C SER A 337 -13.53 -0.52 -2.59
N LEU A 338 -12.42 0.11 -2.99
CA LEU A 338 -11.85 1.32 -2.40
C LEU A 338 -11.50 2.32 -3.50
N THR A 339 -12.11 3.50 -3.48
CA THR A 339 -11.77 4.63 -4.35
C THR A 339 -11.14 5.73 -3.52
N ILE A 340 -9.96 6.22 -3.92
CA ILE A 340 -9.27 7.33 -3.26
C ILE A 340 -8.99 8.43 -4.27
N ASP A 341 -9.42 9.65 -3.94
CA ASP A 341 -9.27 10.85 -4.75
C ASP A 341 -8.69 12.00 -3.91
N PRO A 342 -7.35 12.06 -3.79
CA PRO A 342 -6.69 13.07 -2.98
C PRO A 342 -6.83 14.48 -3.56
N SER A 343 -7.18 14.63 -4.86
CA SER A 343 -7.30 15.94 -5.51
C SER A 343 -8.43 16.77 -4.96
N ILE A 344 -9.44 16.08 -4.45
CA ILE A 344 -10.62 16.68 -3.83
C ILE A 344 -10.76 16.28 -2.36
N GLY A 345 -9.75 15.59 -1.80
CA GLY A 345 -9.74 15.16 -0.40
C GLY A 345 -10.85 14.17 -0.06
N ARG A 346 -11.19 13.24 -0.97
CA ARG A 346 -12.27 12.27 -0.79
C ARG A 346 -11.79 10.84 -0.94
N PHE A 347 -12.51 9.93 -0.30
CA PHE A 347 -12.45 8.51 -0.62
C PHE A 347 -13.85 7.90 -0.49
N LYS A 348 -14.05 6.72 -1.07
CA LYS A 348 -15.28 5.94 -0.95
C LYS A 348 -14.91 4.48 -0.78
N VAL A 349 -15.65 3.79 0.08
CA VAL A 349 -15.55 2.35 0.28
C VAL A 349 -16.91 1.73 0.01
N GLU A 350 -16.91 0.56 -0.60
CA GLU A 350 -18.11 -0.26 -0.75
C GLU A 350 -17.84 -1.59 -0.04
N VAL A 351 -18.59 -1.86 1.04
CA VAL A 351 -18.46 -3.08 1.85
C VAL A 351 -19.33 -4.19 1.28
#